data_AF-A0A084AYR7-F1
#
_entry.id   AF-A0A084AYR7-F1
#
_cell.length_a   1.000
_cell.length_b   1.000
_cell.length_c   1.000
_cell.angle_alpha   90.00
_cell.angle_beta   90.00
_cell.angle_gamma   90.00
#
_symmetry.space_group_name_H-M   'P 1'
#
loop_
_entity.id
_entity.type
_entity.pdbx_description
1 polymer ?
#
loop_
_entity_poly.entity_id
_entity_poly.type
_entity_poly.pdbx_seq_one_letter_code
_entity_poly.pdbx_strand_id
1 'polypeptide(L)'
;MDQLNQPPSGAEVIRLLKEDDAVFRAFDAYPWTKDNMFLSGLHAILGDPNAGTSLDSLQDMATHARIFYYAQRIGVTIDFARYQSWLEENHEHAVPDVLPDEYRLAAETRDKGKQPELSTPSLPWQAAAPKTALYVDRQAASASAAPAGGEPNYPMAFAEMLKLLQEGKPIPGIRQIPNTVIRDPSVKPVGSRPVPRKPWEKNVVASTQTTQPNTTLDTSFPTEDYETSAPPATQTS
;
A
#
# COMPACT_ATOMS: atom_id res chain seq x y z
N MET A 1 42.80 -36.80 -15.88
CA MET A 1 43.06 -36.19 -14.56
C MET A 1 43.34 -34.72 -14.81
N ASP A 2 42.35 -33.84 -14.67
CA ASP A 2 42.53 -32.39 -14.84
C ASP A 2 41.45 -31.67 -14.01
N GLN A 3 41.72 -31.51 -12.72
CA GLN A 3 40.85 -30.87 -11.73
C GLN A 3 41.74 -30.22 -10.65
N LEU A 4 42.70 -29.40 -11.08
CA LEU A 4 43.66 -28.79 -10.16
C LEU A 4 44.08 -27.40 -10.62
N ASN A 5 43.11 -26.48 -10.76
CA ASN A 5 43.34 -25.04 -10.50
C ASN A 5 42.05 -24.20 -10.57
N GLN A 6 41.04 -24.47 -9.73
CA GLN A 6 40.04 -23.42 -9.46
C GLN A 6 40.61 -22.53 -8.35
N PRO A 7 40.69 -21.19 -8.54
CA PRO A 7 41.07 -20.30 -7.46
C PRO A 7 40.11 -20.54 -6.28
N PRO A 8 40.60 -20.57 -5.03
CA PRO A 8 39.74 -20.72 -3.88
C PRO A 8 38.67 -19.63 -3.94
N SER A 9 37.40 -20.05 -3.87
CA SER A 9 36.27 -19.13 -3.76
C SER A 9 36.57 -18.13 -2.64
N GLY A 10 36.20 -16.86 -2.80
CA GLY A 10 36.48 -15.83 -1.77
C GLY A 10 36.05 -16.26 -0.37
N ALA A 11 34.98 -17.05 -0.25
CA ALA A 11 34.54 -17.63 1.02
C ALA A 11 35.55 -18.61 1.66
N GLU A 12 36.25 -19.42 0.86
CA GLU A 12 37.29 -20.35 1.35
C GLU A 12 38.53 -19.62 1.82
N VAL A 13 38.89 -18.51 1.16
CA VAL A 13 40.00 -17.64 1.59
C VAL A 13 39.69 -17.05 2.97
N ILE A 14 38.45 -16.60 3.18
CA ILE A 14 37.99 -16.02 4.45
C ILE A 14 37.97 -17.05 5.57
N ARG A 15 37.63 -18.31 5.30
CA ARG A 15 37.71 -19.40 6.29
C ARG A 15 39.14 -19.69 6.75
N LEU A 16 40.13 -19.41 5.90
CA LEU A 16 41.54 -19.66 6.20
C LEU A 16 42.22 -18.49 6.92
N LEU A 17 41.58 -17.32 6.96
CA LEU A 17 42.07 -16.15 7.68
C LEU A 17 42.01 -16.43 9.19
N LYS A 18 43.19 -16.50 9.81
CA LYS A 18 43.37 -16.76 11.24
C LYS A 18 43.38 -15.49 12.09
N GLU A 19 43.51 -14.33 11.46
CA GLU A 19 43.55 -13.04 12.13
C GLU A 19 42.17 -12.39 12.16
N ASP A 20 41.73 -12.02 13.36
CA ASP A 20 40.42 -11.43 13.63
C ASP A 20 40.23 -10.14 12.80
N ASP A 21 41.26 -9.27 12.72
CA ASP A 21 41.28 -8.07 11.88
C ASP A 21 40.92 -8.33 10.42
N ALA A 22 41.55 -9.36 9.84
CA ALA A 22 41.40 -9.63 8.43
C ALA A 22 40.03 -10.28 8.13
N VAL A 23 39.47 -11.00 9.11
CA VAL A 23 38.07 -11.47 9.07
C VAL A 23 37.09 -10.31 9.15
N PHE A 24 37.29 -9.34 10.05
CA PHE A 24 36.41 -8.16 10.17
C PHE A 24 36.45 -7.28 8.91
N ARG A 25 37.63 -7.06 8.33
CA ARG A 25 37.76 -6.34 7.05
C ARG A 25 37.05 -7.08 5.91
N ALA A 26 37.17 -8.40 5.84
CA ALA A 26 36.47 -9.19 4.83
C ALA A 26 34.94 -9.18 5.03
N PHE A 27 34.50 -9.16 6.28
CA PHE A 27 33.09 -9.01 6.66
C PHE A 27 32.51 -7.68 6.19
N ASP A 28 33.23 -6.57 6.38
CA ASP A 28 32.78 -5.25 5.93
C ASP A 28 32.92 -5.05 4.41
N ALA A 29 33.88 -5.71 3.76
CA ALA A 29 34.04 -5.70 2.31
C ALA A 29 32.92 -6.47 1.56
N TYR A 30 32.08 -7.20 2.28
CA TYR A 30 30.96 -7.94 1.68
C TYR A 30 29.92 -6.98 1.08
N PRO A 31 29.36 -7.26 -0.12
CA PRO A 31 28.43 -6.36 -0.80
C PRO A 31 27.01 -6.45 -0.22
N TRP A 32 26.85 -6.04 1.04
CA TRP A 32 25.61 -6.16 1.81
C TRP A 32 24.38 -5.55 1.13
N THR A 33 24.52 -4.37 0.51
CA THR A 33 23.42 -3.65 -0.16
C THR A 33 22.99 -4.26 -1.48
N LYS A 34 23.78 -5.17 -2.07
CA LYS A 34 23.43 -5.87 -3.32
C LYS A 34 22.74 -7.20 -3.06
N ASP A 35 22.73 -7.65 -1.82
CA ASP A 35 22.21 -8.96 -1.45
C ASP A 35 20.72 -8.89 -1.05
N ASN A 36 19.86 -9.18 -2.03
CA ASN A 36 18.41 -9.17 -1.81
C ASN A 36 17.95 -10.21 -0.77
N MET A 37 18.64 -11.34 -0.63
CA MET A 37 18.27 -12.36 0.35
C MET A 37 18.52 -11.85 1.77
N PHE A 38 19.67 -11.20 1.97
CA PHE A 38 19.97 -10.53 3.23
C PHE A 38 18.97 -9.41 3.53
N LEU A 39 18.76 -8.48 2.60
CA LEU A 39 17.88 -7.32 2.80
C LEU A 39 16.43 -7.74 3.10
N SER A 40 15.92 -8.78 2.40
CA SER A 40 14.59 -9.31 2.67
C SER A 40 14.47 -9.91 4.07
N GLY A 41 15.48 -10.64 4.53
CA GLY A 41 15.56 -11.16 5.90
C GLY A 41 15.71 -10.05 6.94
N LEU A 42 16.49 -9.00 6.64
CA LEU A 42 16.66 -7.84 7.50
C LEU A 42 15.32 -7.12 7.70
N HIS A 43 14.58 -6.84 6.62
CA HIS A 43 13.25 -6.22 6.70
C HIS A 43 12.27 -7.05 7.53
N ALA A 44 12.36 -8.39 7.46
CA ALA A 44 11.53 -9.27 8.29
C ALA A 44 11.87 -9.18 9.80
N ILE A 45 13.15 -8.97 10.14
CA ILE A 45 13.60 -8.81 11.54
C ILE A 45 13.25 -7.42 12.07
N LEU A 46 13.42 -6.37 11.25
CA LEU A 46 13.15 -4.99 11.63
C LEU A 46 11.65 -4.70 11.75
N GLY A 47 10.81 -5.39 10.98
CA GLY A 47 9.36 -5.24 11.02
C GLY A 47 8.90 -3.87 10.52
N ASP A 48 7.82 -3.34 11.12
CA ASP A 48 7.25 -2.06 10.71
C ASP A 48 8.19 -0.88 11.04
N PRO A 49 8.51 0.00 10.07
CA PRO A 49 9.40 1.14 10.30
C PRO A 49 8.84 2.15 11.31
N ASN A 50 7.52 2.12 11.56
CA ASN A 50 6.84 2.98 12.53
C ASN A 50 6.72 2.37 13.94
N ALA A 51 7.30 1.19 14.19
CA ALA A 51 7.19 0.50 15.48
C ALA A 51 7.84 1.24 16.66
N GLY A 52 8.57 2.34 16.39
CA GLY A 52 9.13 3.19 17.42
C GLY A 52 10.42 2.64 18.05
N THR A 53 11.19 1.85 17.30
CA THR A 53 12.54 1.42 17.69
C THR A 53 13.53 2.60 17.52
N SER A 54 14.51 2.75 18.43
CA SER A 54 15.56 3.76 18.29
C SER A 54 16.54 3.42 17.17
N LEU A 55 17.17 4.43 16.56
CA LEU A 55 18.11 4.22 15.46
C LEU A 55 19.30 3.33 15.87
N ASP A 56 19.88 3.56 17.06
CA ASP A 56 20.99 2.74 17.55
C ASP A 56 20.59 1.27 17.71
N SER A 57 19.39 1.01 18.22
CA SER A 57 18.89 -0.36 18.36
C SER A 57 18.64 -1.02 17.01
N LEU A 58 18.17 -0.27 16.00
CA LEU A 58 18.03 -0.77 14.63
C LEU A 58 19.39 -1.08 14.01
N GLN A 59 20.40 -0.25 14.24
CA GLN A 59 21.77 -0.45 13.78
C GLN A 59 22.40 -1.70 14.41
N ASP A 60 22.17 -1.91 15.71
CA ASP A 60 22.60 -3.10 16.43
C ASP A 60 21.92 -4.36 15.86
N MET A 61 20.59 -4.32 15.65
CA MET A 61 19.86 -5.43 15.02
C MET A 61 20.40 -5.75 13.62
N ALA A 62 20.68 -4.73 12.82
CA ALA A 62 21.27 -4.90 11.48
C ALA A 62 22.66 -5.55 11.54
N THR A 63 23.47 -5.19 12.54
CA THR A 63 24.80 -5.79 12.74
C THR A 63 24.70 -7.25 13.18
N HIS A 64 23.80 -7.58 14.10
CA HIS A 64 23.54 -8.97 14.48
C HIS A 64 23.04 -9.81 13.29
N ALA A 65 22.12 -9.27 12.49
CA ALA A 65 21.63 -9.92 11.29
C ALA A 65 22.75 -10.17 10.28
N ARG A 66 23.65 -9.20 10.07
CA ARG A 66 24.83 -9.37 9.21
C ARG A 66 25.73 -10.50 9.71
N ILE A 67 26.08 -10.49 10.99
CA ILE A 67 26.94 -11.51 11.60
C ILE A 67 26.34 -12.91 11.41
N PHE A 68 25.04 -13.06 11.73
CA PHE A 68 24.33 -14.32 11.58
C PHE A 68 24.30 -14.81 10.12
N TYR A 69 23.98 -13.90 9.19
CA TYR A 69 23.93 -14.20 7.77
C TYR A 69 25.31 -14.61 7.21
N TYR A 70 26.35 -13.89 7.64
CA TYR A 70 27.73 -14.19 7.26
C TYR A 70 28.17 -15.57 7.75
N ALA A 71 27.85 -15.90 9.00
CA ALA A 71 28.10 -17.23 9.55
C ALA A 71 27.33 -18.31 8.77
N GLN A 72 26.07 -18.05 8.41
CA GLN A 72 25.25 -19.02 7.65
C GLN A 72 25.77 -19.26 6.22
N ARG A 73 26.28 -18.22 5.54
CA ARG A 73 26.71 -18.32 4.14
C ARG A 73 28.18 -18.68 3.96
N ILE A 74 29.03 -17.99 4.70
CA ILE A 74 30.49 -18.09 4.58
C ILE A 74 31.01 -19.07 5.63
N GLY A 75 30.25 -19.42 6.66
CA GLY A 75 30.68 -20.39 7.68
C GLY A 75 31.68 -19.80 8.68
N VAL A 76 31.82 -18.48 8.71
CA VAL A 76 32.73 -17.76 9.60
C VAL A 76 31.91 -17.06 10.67
N THR A 77 32.11 -17.48 11.92
CA THR A 77 31.42 -16.93 13.08
C THR A 77 32.19 -15.71 13.59
N ILE A 78 31.49 -14.59 13.70
CA ILE A 78 32.04 -13.32 14.20
C ILE A 78 31.35 -13.04 15.52
N ASP A 79 32.10 -12.70 16.56
CA ASP A 79 31.55 -12.29 17.85
C ASP A 79 31.21 -10.80 17.81
N PHE A 80 29.99 -10.43 18.20
CA PHE A 80 29.52 -9.04 18.18
C PHE A 80 30.35 -8.13 19.09
N ALA A 81 30.69 -8.58 20.31
CA ALA A 81 31.45 -7.78 21.25
C ALA A 81 32.88 -7.53 20.75
N ARG A 82 33.50 -8.54 20.14
CA ARG A 82 34.84 -8.37 19.53
C ARG A 82 34.82 -7.42 18.35
N TYR A 83 33.82 -7.54 17.49
CA TYR A 83 33.66 -6.64 16.35
C TYR A 83 33.43 -5.19 16.80
N GLN A 84 32.64 -4.97 17.87
CA GLN A 84 32.48 -3.63 18.44
C GLN A 84 33.79 -3.06 19.00
N SER A 85 34.56 -3.82 19.78
CA SER A 85 35.87 -3.36 20.26
C SER A 85 36.84 -3.06 19.12
N TRP A 86 36.80 -3.85 18.06
CA TRP A 86 37.62 -3.60 16.88
C TRP A 86 37.24 -2.30 16.15
N LEU A 87 35.95 -1.94 16.12
CA LEU A 87 35.49 -0.66 15.59
C LEU A 87 35.94 0.53 16.45
N GLU A 88 35.97 0.37 17.78
CA GLU A 88 36.51 1.38 18.71
C GLU A 88 38.04 1.53 18.58
N GLU A 89 38.75 0.49 18.17
CA GLU A 89 40.19 0.58 17.91
C GLU A 89 40.47 1.14 16.48
N ASN A 90 39.54 0.92 15.55
CA ASN A 90 39.64 1.34 14.15
C ASN A 90 38.58 2.37 13.79
N HIS A 91 38.57 3.53 14.47
CA HIS A 91 37.64 4.64 14.21
C HIS A 91 37.64 5.17 12.76
N GLU A 92 38.66 4.83 11.96
CA GLU A 92 38.75 5.20 10.54
C GLU A 92 38.00 4.22 9.62
N HIS A 93 37.63 3.02 10.08
CA HIS A 93 36.85 2.08 9.28
C HIS A 93 35.36 2.44 9.31
N ALA A 94 34.85 2.89 8.16
CA ALA A 94 33.43 3.16 7.99
C ALA A 94 32.65 1.84 7.88
N VAL A 95 31.82 1.55 8.89
CA VAL A 95 30.90 0.41 8.87
C VAL A 95 29.94 0.57 7.68
N PRO A 96 29.75 -0.48 6.86
CA PRO A 96 28.78 -0.44 5.77
C PRO A 96 27.38 -0.10 6.30
N ASP A 97 26.78 0.96 5.77
CA ASP A 97 25.39 1.28 6.05
C ASP A 97 24.48 0.34 5.25
N VAL A 98 23.72 -0.47 5.96
CA VAL A 98 22.84 -1.50 5.38
C VAL A 98 21.38 -1.25 5.71
N LEU A 99 21.11 -0.22 6.53
CA LEU A 99 19.76 0.07 6.96
C LEU A 99 19.01 0.72 5.78
N PRO A 100 17.84 0.18 5.38
CA PRO A 100 17.05 0.81 4.32
C PRO A 100 16.64 2.24 4.73
N ASP A 101 16.62 3.15 3.75
CA ASP A 101 16.36 4.58 3.97
C ASP A 101 15.03 4.84 4.70
N GLU A 102 14.04 3.97 4.51
CA GLU A 102 12.73 4.05 5.15
C GLU A 102 12.81 4.00 6.69
N TYR A 103 13.72 3.20 7.25
CA TYR A 103 13.90 3.10 8.70
C TYR A 103 14.66 4.30 9.26
N ARG A 104 15.61 4.87 8.50
CA ARG A 104 16.32 6.11 8.87
C ARG A 104 15.37 7.29 8.91
N LEU A 105 14.53 7.43 7.88
CA LEU A 105 13.55 8.50 7.76
C LEU A 105 12.46 8.41 8.85
N ALA A 106 12.03 7.19 9.20
CA ALA A 106 11.07 6.96 10.28
C ALA A 106 11.64 7.36 11.65
N ALA A 107 12.92 7.09 11.90
CA ALA A 107 13.59 7.53 13.13
C ALA A 107 13.70 9.06 13.20
N GLU A 108 14.08 9.73 12.11
CA GLU A 108 14.21 11.20 12.05
C GLU A 108 12.87 11.95 12.16
N THR A 109 11.81 11.42 11.53
CA THR A 109 10.47 12.03 11.61
C THR A 109 9.89 11.97 13.02
N ARG A 110 10.26 10.96 13.81
CA ARG A 110 9.85 10.83 15.21
C ARG A 110 10.50 11.88 16.12
N ASP A 111 11.79 12.12 15.96
CA ASP A 111 12.54 13.08 16.78
C ASP A 111 12.10 14.53 16.53
N LYS A 112 11.71 14.84 15.29
CA LYS A 112 11.28 16.20 14.91
C LYS A 112 9.80 16.52 15.15
N GLY A 113 8.98 15.58 15.67
CA GLY A 113 7.54 15.79 15.85
C GLY A 113 6.82 16.25 14.58
N LYS A 114 7.42 15.98 13.42
CA LYS A 114 6.99 16.49 12.13
C LYS A 114 6.41 15.31 11.38
N GLN A 115 5.09 15.30 11.25
CA GLN A 115 4.39 14.37 10.37
C GLN A 115 5.16 14.21 9.05
N PRO A 116 5.17 13.01 8.47
CA PRO A 116 5.75 12.80 7.16
C PRO A 116 4.91 13.60 6.16
N GLU A 117 5.30 14.84 5.89
CA GLU A 117 5.06 15.47 4.60
C GLU A 117 5.88 14.65 3.62
N LEU A 118 5.27 13.55 3.15
CA LEU A 118 5.64 12.95 1.88
C LEU A 118 5.77 14.12 0.92
N SER A 119 7.01 14.46 0.56
CA SER A 119 7.31 15.39 -0.51
C SER A 119 7.02 14.68 -1.84
N THR A 120 5.80 14.18 -2.00
CA THR A 120 5.20 14.01 -3.31
C THR A 120 4.88 15.42 -3.81
N PRO A 121 5.37 15.84 -4.99
CA PRO A 121 4.94 17.10 -5.57
C PRO A 121 3.42 17.04 -5.71
N SER A 122 2.72 17.89 -4.94
CA SER A 122 1.27 18.02 -5.01
C SER A 122 0.88 18.29 -6.46
N LEU A 123 0.14 17.35 -7.05
CA LEU A 123 -0.36 17.52 -8.41
C LEU A 123 -1.35 18.70 -8.40
N PRO A 124 -1.51 19.43 -9.52
CA PRO A 124 -2.36 20.63 -9.56
C PRO A 124 -3.81 20.38 -9.12
N TRP A 125 -4.32 19.15 -9.28
CA TRP A 125 -5.66 18.76 -8.80
C TRP A 125 -5.73 18.58 -7.27
N GLN A 126 -4.64 18.22 -6.60
CA GLN A 126 -4.56 18.14 -5.13
C GLN A 126 -4.45 19.53 -4.49
N ALA A 127 -3.92 20.54 -5.20
CA ALA A 127 -3.89 21.92 -4.71
C ALA A 127 -5.29 22.53 -4.54
N ALA A 128 -6.28 22.02 -5.30
CA ALA A 128 -7.68 22.44 -5.21
C ALA A 128 -8.47 21.69 -4.12
N ALA A 129 -7.87 20.68 -3.47
CA ALA A 129 -8.55 19.93 -2.42
C ALA A 129 -8.69 20.78 -1.14
N PRO A 130 -9.88 20.79 -0.49
CA PRO A 130 -10.06 21.50 0.76
C PRO A 130 -9.18 20.86 1.85
N LYS A 131 -8.32 21.67 2.46
CA LYS A 131 -7.48 21.30 3.61
C LYS A 131 -8.32 21.22 4.88
N THR A 132 -9.28 20.29 4.91
CA THR A 132 -10.00 19.96 6.13
C THR A 132 -9.13 19.02 6.95
N ALA A 133 -8.88 19.36 8.21
CA ALA A 133 -8.23 18.45 9.14
C ALA A 133 -9.10 17.18 9.24
N LEU A 134 -8.53 16.02 8.87
CA LEU A 134 -9.25 14.74 8.91
C LEU A 134 -9.54 14.27 10.35
N TYR A 135 -8.98 14.97 11.35
CA TYR A 135 -9.18 14.66 12.75
C TYR A 135 -9.76 15.88 13.48
N VAL A 136 -11.05 15.84 13.79
CA VAL A 136 -11.67 16.76 14.74
C VAL A 136 -11.75 16.04 16.07
N ASP A 137 -11.09 16.59 17.08
CA ASP A 137 -11.17 16.06 18.44
C ASP A 137 -12.62 16.17 18.95
N ARG A 138 -13.19 15.03 19.35
CA ARG A 138 -14.60 14.92 19.77
C ARG A 138 -14.91 15.80 21.00
N GLN A 139 -13.92 16.09 21.85
CA GLN A 139 -14.10 16.91 23.04
C GLN A 139 -14.00 18.41 22.70
N ALA A 140 -13.15 18.79 21.73
CA ALA A 140 -13.11 20.17 21.23
C ALA A 140 -14.40 20.58 20.47
N ALA A 141 -15.00 19.66 19.72
CA ALA A 141 -16.27 19.89 19.04
C ALA A 141 -17.46 20.10 20.01
N SER A 142 -17.39 19.52 21.21
CA SER A 142 -18.43 19.69 22.24
C SER A 142 -18.36 21.01 23.00
N ALA A 143 -17.27 21.78 22.88
CA ALA A 143 -17.13 23.08 23.55
C ALA A 143 -17.88 24.22 22.85
N SER A 144 -18.41 23.99 21.64
CA SER A 144 -19.05 25.03 20.82
C SER A 144 -20.55 24.84 20.59
N ALA A 145 -21.21 23.87 21.24
CA ALA A 145 -22.66 23.75 21.13
C ALA A 145 -23.31 23.01 22.32
N ALA A 146 -24.09 23.75 23.09
CA ALA A 146 -25.38 23.29 23.60
C ALA A 146 -26.43 24.34 23.13
N PRO A 147 -27.68 23.95 22.83
CA PRO A 147 -28.40 22.87 23.49
C PRO A 147 -29.08 21.84 22.58
N ALA A 148 -29.34 20.68 23.22
CA ALA A 148 -30.37 19.69 22.93
C ALA A 148 -30.31 18.97 21.57
N GLY A 149 -29.71 17.79 21.56
CA GLY A 149 -30.04 16.78 20.55
C GLY A 149 -28.91 15.95 19.98
N GLY A 150 -27.70 15.89 20.56
CA GLY A 150 -26.67 14.92 20.16
C GLY A 150 -26.23 14.95 18.69
N GLU A 151 -26.62 15.98 17.93
CA GLU A 151 -26.33 16.11 16.51
C GLU A 151 -24.95 16.76 16.34
N PRO A 152 -24.04 16.15 15.54
CA PRO A 152 -22.76 16.77 15.21
C PRO A 152 -22.96 18.16 14.60
N ASN A 153 -22.01 19.07 14.85
CA ASN A 153 -21.98 20.38 14.19
C ASN A 153 -21.65 20.19 12.70
N TYR A 154 -22.69 19.95 11.90
CA TYR A 154 -22.56 19.80 10.46
C TYR A 154 -22.51 21.17 9.76
N PRO A 155 -21.77 21.30 8.65
CA PRO A 155 -21.78 22.53 7.87
C PRO A 155 -23.20 22.88 7.38
N MET A 156 -23.51 24.17 7.25
CA MET A 156 -24.86 24.67 6.97
C MET A 156 -25.51 24.06 5.72
N ALA A 157 -24.73 23.78 4.67
CA ALA A 157 -25.23 23.13 3.46
C ALA A 157 -25.79 21.72 3.71
N PHE A 158 -25.20 20.99 4.67
CA PHE A 158 -25.66 19.65 5.03
C PHE A 158 -26.90 19.71 5.93
N ALA A 159 -26.97 20.68 6.85
CA ALA A 159 -28.18 20.90 7.66
C ALA A 159 -29.41 21.22 6.79
N GLU A 160 -29.22 22.03 5.74
CA GLU A 160 -30.27 22.30 4.75
C GLU A 160 -30.67 21.03 3.97
N MET A 161 -29.71 20.17 3.64
CA MET A 161 -29.96 18.87 3.00
C MET A 161 -30.74 17.91 3.91
N LEU A 162 -30.40 17.80 5.21
CA LEU A 162 -31.15 17.01 6.18
C LEU A 162 -32.59 17.51 6.30
N LYS A 163 -32.76 18.82 6.35
CA LYS A 163 -34.09 19.44 6.41
C LYS A 163 -34.92 19.07 5.17
N LEU A 164 -34.35 19.13 3.97
CA LEU A 164 -35.03 18.70 2.74
C LEU A 164 -35.37 17.21 2.77
N LEU A 165 -34.49 16.37 3.31
CA LEU A 165 -34.73 14.94 3.49
C LEU A 165 -35.85 14.65 4.49
N GLN A 166 -35.89 15.36 5.63
CA GLN A 166 -36.93 15.27 6.64
C GLN A 166 -38.29 15.79 6.13
N GLU A 167 -38.28 16.85 5.32
CA GLU A 167 -39.47 17.44 4.70
C GLU A 167 -39.93 16.65 3.44
N GLY A 168 -39.19 15.62 3.03
CA GLY A 168 -39.50 14.81 1.83
C GLY A 168 -39.38 15.58 0.52
N LYS A 169 -38.69 16.73 0.51
CA LYS A 169 -38.50 17.54 -0.69
C LYS A 169 -37.33 17.00 -1.52
N PRO A 170 -37.43 17.00 -2.86
CA PRO A 170 -36.35 16.54 -3.72
C PRO A 170 -35.12 17.44 -3.52
N ILE A 171 -33.95 16.82 -3.34
CA ILE A 171 -32.70 17.55 -3.16
C ILE A 171 -32.39 18.31 -4.47
N PRO A 172 -32.07 19.61 -4.41
CA PRO A 172 -31.75 20.37 -5.60
C PRO A 172 -30.52 19.78 -6.31
N GLY A 173 -30.61 19.60 -7.63
CA GLY A 173 -29.49 19.14 -8.46
C GLY A 173 -29.41 17.63 -8.70
N ILE A 174 -30.17 16.80 -7.98
CA ILE A 174 -30.26 15.36 -8.30
C ILE A 174 -31.40 15.10 -9.29
N ARG A 175 -31.08 14.37 -10.36
CA ARG A 175 -32.08 13.87 -11.31
C ARG A 175 -32.59 12.54 -10.79
N GLN A 176 -33.91 12.35 -10.76
CA GLN A 176 -34.49 11.09 -10.38
C GLN A 176 -34.23 10.07 -11.49
N ILE A 177 -33.34 9.12 -11.22
CA ILE A 177 -33.06 8.03 -12.14
C ILE A 177 -34.15 6.98 -11.92
N PRO A 178 -34.98 6.66 -12.92
CA PRO A 178 -35.92 5.56 -12.79
C PRO A 178 -35.15 4.26 -12.50
N ASN A 179 -35.72 3.39 -11.67
CA ASN A 179 -35.14 2.07 -11.39
C ASN A 179 -35.05 1.16 -12.64
N THR A 180 -35.57 1.63 -13.78
CA THR A 180 -35.56 0.92 -15.05
C THR A 180 -34.59 1.59 -16.03
N VAL A 181 -33.76 0.77 -16.66
CA VAL A 181 -32.95 1.21 -17.79
C VAL A 181 -33.85 1.25 -19.02
N ILE A 182 -34.23 2.44 -19.48
CA ILE A 182 -34.86 2.61 -20.79
C ILE A 182 -33.79 2.27 -21.83
N ARG A 183 -33.85 1.06 -22.39
CA ARG A 183 -33.00 0.66 -23.50
C ARG A 183 -33.65 1.15 -24.79
N ASP A 184 -32.94 2.00 -25.52
CA ASP A 184 -33.32 2.31 -26.89
C ASP A 184 -33.32 1.00 -27.71
N PRO A 185 -34.44 0.61 -28.34
CA PRO A 185 -34.54 -0.64 -29.10
C PRO A 185 -33.55 -0.71 -30.28
N SER A 186 -32.96 0.42 -30.69
CA SER A 186 -31.90 0.45 -31.70
C SER A 186 -30.52 0.07 -31.16
N VAL A 187 -30.31 0.04 -29.84
CA VAL A 187 -29.00 -0.21 -29.21
C VAL A 187 -28.88 -1.68 -28.83
N LYS A 188 -28.05 -2.41 -29.60
CA LYS A 188 -27.71 -3.79 -29.28
C LYS A 188 -26.61 -3.80 -28.21
N PRO A 189 -26.80 -4.48 -27.05
CA PRO A 189 -25.84 -4.46 -25.94
C PRO A 189 -24.54 -5.22 -26.24
N VAL A 190 -24.52 -6.03 -27.30
CA VAL A 190 -23.36 -6.81 -27.74
C VAL A 190 -22.93 -6.31 -29.11
N GLY A 191 -21.70 -5.83 -29.20
CA GLY A 191 -21.09 -5.47 -30.49
C GLY A 191 -20.77 -6.71 -31.32
N SER A 192 -21.00 -6.67 -32.63
CA SER A 192 -20.74 -7.80 -33.55
C SER A 192 -19.25 -8.08 -33.82
N ARG A 193 -18.33 -7.39 -33.13
CA ARG A 193 -16.89 -7.48 -33.38
C ARG A 193 -16.28 -8.61 -32.55
N PRO A 194 -15.35 -9.39 -33.11
CA PRO A 194 -14.62 -10.40 -32.33
C PRO A 194 -13.88 -9.71 -31.19
N VAL A 195 -14.01 -10.25 -29.96
CA VAL A 195 -13.36 -9.72 -28.77
C VAL A 195 -11.84 -9.81 -28.95
N PRO A 196 -11.10 -8.68 -28.90
CA PRO A 196 -9.64 -8.71 -28.96
C PRO A 196 -9.09 -9.55 -27.82
N ARG A 197 -8.23 -10.51 -28.14
CA ARG A 197 -7.64 -11.36 -27.11
C ARG A 197 -6.64 -10.59 -26.29
N LYS A 198 -6.73 -10.75 -24.98
CA LYS A 198 -5.76 -10.18 -24.06
C LYS A 198 -4.40 -10.85 -24.29
N PRO A 199 -3.27 -10.13 -24.19
CA PRO A 199 -1.95 -10.66 -24.52
C PRO A 199 -1.49 -11.82 -23.61
N TRP A 200 -2.23 -12.13 -22.54
CA TRP A 200 -1.97 -13.28 -21.66
C TRP A 200 -2.80 -14.54 -21.98
N GLU A 201 -3.63 -14.55 -23.03
CA GLU A 201 -4.38 -15.74 -23.47
C GLU A 201 -3.47 -16.69 -24.29
N LYS A 202 -2.85 -17.68 -23.64
CA LYS A 202 -2.08 -18.75 -24.30
C LYS A 202 -3.02 -19.78 -24.95
N ASN A 203 -2.75 -20.16 -26.21
CA ASN A 203 -3.52 -21.16 -26.96
C ASN A 203 -3.47 -22.54 -26.28
N VAL A 204 -4.52 -22.89 -25.55
CA VAL A 204 -4.81 -24.29 -25.21
C VAL A 204 -5.65 -24.86 -26.35
N VAL A 205 -5.05 -25.77 -27.11
CA VAL A 205 -5.76 -26.61 -28.08
C VAL A 205 -6.91 -27.33 -27.39
N ALA A 206 -8.09 -27.21 -27.99
CA ALA A 206 -9.38 -27.78 -27.64
C ALA A 206 -9.37 -28.99 -26.68
N SER A 207 -9.66 -28.72 -25.41
CA SER A 207 -10.53 -29.59 -24.63
C SER A 207 -11.89 -28.92 -24.58
N THR A 208 -12.86 -29.51 -25.24
CA THR A 208 -14.27 -29.16 -25.16
C THR A 208 -14.74 -29.28 -23.71
N GLN A 209 -14.60 -28.22 -22.94
CA GLN A 209 -15.49 -27.94 -21.82
C GLN A 209 -16.21 -26.63 -22.16
N THR A 210 -17.48 -26.82 -22.51
CA THR A 210 -18.51 -25.81 -22.63
C THR A 210 -18.63 -25.04 -21.31
N THR A 211 -17.78 -24.04 -21.10
CA THR A 211 -18.11 -22.97 -20.14
C THR A 211 -19.10 -22.09 -20.85
N GLN A 212 -20.39 -22.40 -20.68
CA GLN A 212 -21.46 -21.51 -21.06
C GLN A 212 -21.20 -20.16 -20.40
N PRO A 213 -21.01 -19.06 -21.15
CA PRO A 213 -21.01 -17.74 -20.57
C PRO A 213 -22.46 -17.44 -20.22
N ASN A 214 -22.86 -17.72 -18.97
CA ASN A 214 -24.09 -17.28 -18.30
C ASN A 214 -25.17 -16.84 -19.29
N THR A 215 -25.77 -17.81 -20.00
CA THR A 215 -26.86 -17.57 -20.97
C THR A 215 -28.17 -17.28 -20.24
N THR A 216 -28.12 -16.34 -19.30
CA THR A 216 -29.28 -15.68 -18.72
C THR A 216 -29.25 -14.21 -19.16
N LEU A 217 -28.96 -13.97 -20.43
CA LEU A 217 -29.36 -12.73 -21.07
C LEU A 217 -30.87 -12.77 -21.16
N ASP A 218 -31.50 -12.19 -20.14
CA ASP A 218 -32.93 -11.92 -20.13
C ASP A 218 -33.25 -11.02 -21.33
N THR A 219 -33.75 -11.65 -22.39
CA THR A 219 -34.00 -11.00 -23.69
C THR A 219 -35.45 -10.53 -23.78
N SER A 220 -36.22 -10.65 -22.69
CA SER A 220 -37.67 -10.46 -22.66
C SER A 220 -38.08 -9.60 -21.46
N PHE A 221 -38.27 -8.30 -21.70
CA PHE A 221 -39.00 -7.44 -20.77
C PHE A 221 -40.45 -7.24 -21.27
N PRO A 222 -41.47 -7.25 -20.40
CA PRO A 222 -42.85 -6.98 -20.78
C PRO A 222 -42.97 -5.64 -21.52
N THR A 223 -43.68 -5.63 -22.64
CA THR A 223 -44.06 -4.37 -23.29
C THR A 223 -45.18 -3.77 -22.45
N GLU A 224 -44.92 -2.67 -21.75
CA GLU A 224 -45.99 -1.97 -21.04
C GLU A 224 -46.85 -1.22 -22.07
N ASP A 225 -48.03 -1.76 -22.33
CA ASP A 225 -49.12 -1.00 -22.93
C ASP A 225 -49.41 0.20 -22.01
N TYR A 226 -49.23 1.40 -22.54
CA TYR A 226 -49.57 2.63 -21.86
C TYR A 226 -51.10 2.75 -21.80
N GLU A 227 -51.72 2.07 -20.83
CA GLU A 227 -53.12 2.37 -20.52
C GLU A 227 -53.17 3.79 -19.94
N THR A 228 -53.64 4.70 -20.78
CA THR A 228 -53.87 6.11 -20.48
C THR A 228 -54.97 6.19 -19.43
N SER A 229 -54.61 6.14 -18.15
CA SER A 229 -55.52 6.48 -17.06
C SER A 229 -55.54 7.99 -16.88
N ALA A 230 -56.41 8.64 -17.65
CA ALA A 230 -56.78 10.04 -17.48
C ALA A 230 -57.48 10.27 -16.12
N PRO A 231 -57.29 11.42 -15.45
CA PRO A 231 -57.93 11.69 -14.17
C PRO A 231 -59.44 11.95 -14.35
N PRO A 232 -60.33 11.43 -13.47
CA PRO A 232 -61.73 11.82 -13.52
C PRO A 232 -61.89 13.25 -13.00
N ALA A 233 -62.49 14.07 -13.87
CA ALA A 233 -62.93 15.43 -13.60
C ALA A 233 -64.05 15.47 -12.53
N THR A 234 -64.07 16.59 -11.82
CA THR A 234 -65.10 17.09 -10.90
C THR A 234 -66.52 17.12 -11.48
N GLN A 235 -67.52 16.77 -10.67
CA GLN A 235 -68.94 17.17 -10.75
C GLN A 235 -69.57 16.85 -9.36
N THR A 236 -69.93 17.79 -8.48
CA THR A 236 -71.05 18.75 -8.52
C THR A 236 -72.40 18.10 -8.80
N SER A 237 -73.17 17.82 -7.74
CA SER A 237 -74.62 18.05 -7.65
C SER A 237 -75.05 18.10 -6.18
#